data_AF-A0A2N0QM52-F1
#
_entry.id   AF-A0A2N0QM52-F1
#
_cell.length_a   1.000
_cell.length_b   1.000
_cell.length_c   1.000
_cell.angle_alpha   90.00
_cell.angle_beta   90.00
_cell.angle_gamma   90.00
#
_symmetry.space_group_name_H-M   'P 1'
#
loop_
_entity.id
_entity.type
_entity.pdbx_description
1 polymer ?
#
loop_
_entity_poly.entity_id
_entity_poly.type
_entity_poly.pdbx_seq_one_letter_code
_entity_poly.pdbx_strand_id
1 'polypeptide(L)'
;MFCMLLRKHIEGGFIQAIQNQSFERVVTFSIESKNEIGDTVYRNLTIEIMGRHSNLLLIDSQTDKIIDSIKHLPPSVNSYRTVLPGQVYVEPPEQNKVNPTSATDDEILHFFENGKTAKEVVDHYKGFSSFHANELLHRMEQGDILETFHSFLDEIISGASPTYMEEKGKIYFSPTKITHLSGQSTSYDSLSQLLDRTFYARAERERVKQQAGDLERYLQNEINKLKLKLKKLQKDLDNASKLDRYQLFGELLMANLYNFEKGMKEVTVANYYSENEEKITIPLRTNRKN
;
A
#
# COMPACT_ATOMS: atom_id res chain seq x y z
N MET A 1 -5.85 0.01 -17.15
CA MET A 1 -6.62 -1.15 -17.68
C MET A 1 -8.03 -1.18 -17.10
N PHE A 2 -8.20 -1.24 -15.78
CA PHE A 2 -9.52 -1.29 -15.12
C PHE A 2 -10.52 -0.19 -15.55
N CYS A 3 -10.09 1.07 -15.67
CA CYS A 3 -10.96 2.16 -16.15
C CYS A 3 -11.54 1.91 -17.56
N MET A 4 -10.75 1.34 -18.49
CA MET A 4 -11.25 1.00 -19.83
C MET A 4 -12.27 -0.14 -19.78
N LEU A 5 -12.12 -1.07 -18.86
CA LEU A 5 -13.09 -2.14 -18.63
C LEU A 5 -14.39 -1.57 -18.03
N LEU A 6 -14.31 -0.66 -17.06
CA LEU A 6 -15.50 0.05 -16.58
C LEU A 6 -16.21 0.75 -17.73
N ARG A 7 -15.49 1.49 -18.57
CA ARG A 7 -16.08 2.12 -19.76
C ARG A 7 -16.82 1.13 -20.66
N LYS A 8 -16.17 0.01 -21.00
CA LYS A 8 -16.78 -1.05 -21.80
C LYS A 8 -18.09 -1.59 -21.21
N HIS A 9 -18.20 -1.68 -19.88
CA HIS A 9 -19.31 -2.39 -19.22
C HIS A 9 -20.42 -1.49 -18.68
N ILE A 10 -20.11 -0.25 -18.27
CA ILE A 10 -21.05 0.62 -17.55
C ILE A 10 -21.14 2.05 -18.10
N GLU A 11 -20.36 2.42 -19.13
CA GLU A 11 -20.51 3.73 -19.79
C GLU A 11 -21.87 3.84 -20.48
N GLY A 12 -22.57 4.96 -20.29
CA GLY A 12 -23.94 5.17 -20.77
C GLY A 12 -25.01 4.38 -20.02
N GLY A 13 -24.65 3.64 -18.96
CA GLY A 13 -25.60 2.93 -18.10
C GLY A 13 -26.33 3.87 -17.12
N PHE A 14 -27.40 3.33 -16.52
CA PHE A 14 -28.23 4.00 -15.53
C PHE A 14 -28.03 3.37 -14.15
N ILE A 15 -27.80 4.19 -13.13
CA ILE A 15 -27.74 3.72 -11.74
C ILE A 15 -29.18 3.50 -11.28
N GLN A 16 -29.55 2.23 -11.05
CA GLN A 16 -30.87 1.86 -10.57
C GLN A 16 -30.99 2.00 -9.05
N ALA A 17 -29.92 1.67 -8.34
CA ALA A 17 -29.87 1.76 -6.89
C ALA A 17 -28.45 1.99 -6.39
N ILE A 18 -28.35 2.69 -5.26
CA ILE A 18 -27.14 2.74 -4.44
C ILE A 18 -27.52 2.09 -3.12
N GLN A 19 -26.85 1.00 -2.78
CA GLN A 19 -27.14 0.19 -1.61
C GLN A 19 -25.89 0.10 -0.74
N ASN A 20 -26.08 0.08 0.56
CA ASN A 20 -25.05 -0.22 1.53
C ASN A 20 -25.62 -1.16 2.58
N GLN A 21 -24.79 -2.06 3.08
CA GLN A 21 -25.15 -2.80 4.28
C GLN A 21 -25.01 -1.86 5.50
N SER A 22 -25.99 -1.89 6.40
CA SER A 22 -26.04 -0.98 7.55
C SER A 22 -24.76 -1.04 8.38
N PHE A 23 -24.13 0.13 8.55
CA PHE A 23 -22.88 0.33 9.31
C PHE A 23 -21.66 -0.47 8.82
N GLU A 24 -21.72 -1.06 7.62
CA GLU A 24 -20.55 -1.61 6.92
C GLU A 24 -20.00 -0.61 5.91
N ARG A 25 -18.69 -0.67 5.67
CA ARG A 25 -17.98 0.24 4.76
C ARG A 25 -17.95 -0.30 3.33
N VAL A 26 -19.09 -0.81 2.87
CA VAL A 26 -19.28 -1.38 1.54
C VAL A 26 -20.50 -0.71 0.90
N VAL A 27 -20.30 -0.16 -0.29
CA VAL A 27 -21.37 0.47 -1.08
C VAL A 27 -21.43 -0.18 -2.45
N THR A 28 -22.60 -0.61 -2.86
CA THR A 28 -22.85 -1.26 -4.16
C THR A 28 -23.76 -0.40 -4.99
N PHE A 29 -23.32 -0.09 -6.20
CA PHE A 29 -24.10 0.61 -7.21
C PHE A 29 -24.64 -0.44 -8.17
N SER A 30 -25.96 -0.60 -8.22
CA SER A 30 -26.62 -1.44 -9.21
C SER A 30 -26.84 -0.64 -10.47
N ILE A 31 -26.19 -1.06 -11.55
CA ILE A 31 -26.12 -0.35 -12.82
C ILE A 31 -26.75 -1.21 -13.90
N GLU A 32 -27.75 -0.65 -14.56
CA GLU A 32 -28.30 -1.17 -15.82
C GLU A 32 -27.48 -0.59 -16.98
N SER A 33 -26.97 -1.44 -17.86
CA SER A 33 -26.23 -1.03 -19.05
C SER A 33 -26.57 -1.92 -20.24
N LYS A 34 -25.94 -1.67 -21.40
CA LYS A 34 -26.07 -2.50 -22.59
C LYS A 34 -24.76 -3.22 -22.90
N ASN A 35 -24.85 -4.46 -23.35
CA ASN A 35 -23.70 -5.19 -23.86
C ASN A 35 -23.34 -4.74 -25.30
N GLU A 36 -22.29 -5.33 -25.89
CA GLU A 36 -21.80 -5.00 -27.23
C GLU A 36 -22.81 -5.30 -28.36
N ILE A 37 -23.82 -6.14 -28.10
CA ILE A 37 -24.85 -6.56 -29.06
C ILE A 37 -26.14 -5.76 -28.86
N GLY A 38 -26.22 -4.96 -27.78
CA GLY A 38 -27.35 -4.08 -27.46
C GLY A 38 -28.34 -4.64 -26.43
N ASP A 39 -28.10 -5.84 -25.89
CA ASP A 39 -28.96 -6.40 -24.85
C ASP A 39 -28.72 -5.72 -23.51
N THR A 40 -29.79 -5.56 -22.72
CA THR A 40 -29.71 -5.05 -21.36
C THR A 40 -28.98 -6.05 -20.45
N VAL A 41 -27.99 -5.55 -19.72
CA VAL A 41 -27.24 -6.28 -18.70
C VAL A 41 -27.20 -5.49 -17.41
N TYR A 42 -27.03 -6.21 -16.30
CA TYR A 42 -26.99 -5.63 -14.96
C TYR A 42 -25.61 -5.88 -14.34
N ARG A 43 -25.08 -4.85 -13.70
CA ARG A 43 -23.73 -4.81 -13.14
C ARG A 43 -23.78 -4.23 -11.74
N ASN A 44 -23.09 -4.86 -10.81
CA ASN A 44 -22.87 -4.33 -9.48
C ASN A 44 -21.46 -3.74 -9.43
N LEU A 45 -21.33 -2.44 -9.20
CA LEU A 45 -20.06 -1.79 -8.90
C LEU A 45 -19.94 -1.65 -7.37
N THR A 46 -19.16 -2.53 -6.76
CA THR A 46 -19.01 -2.62 -5.30
C THR A 46 -17.71 -1.93 -4.86
N ILE A 47 -17.86 -0.96 -3.97
CA ILE A 47 -16.80 -0.14 -3.40
C ILE A 47 -16.61 -0.55 -1.94
N GLU A 48 -15.41 -1.01 -1.59
CA GLU A 48 -15.05 -1.42 -0.24
C GLU A 48 -14.04 -0.44 0.34
N ILE A 49 -14.37 0.26 1.44
CA ILE A 49 -13.56 1.31 2.03
C ILE A 49 -12.94 0.82 3.35
N MET A 50 -11.83 0.09 3.24
CA MET A 50 -11.16 -0.59 4.35
C MET A 50 -9.70 -0.11 4.54
N GLY A 51 -9.43 1.15 4.23
CA GLY A 51 -8.09 1.72 4.29
C GLY A 51 -7.15 1.09 3.25
N ARG A 52 -6.04 0.48 3.68
CA ARG A 52 -5.08 -0.18 2.76
C ARG A 52 -5.71 -1.32 1.94
N HIS A 53 -6.75 -1.96 2.49
CA HIS A 53 -7.47 -3.06 1.88
C HIS A 53 -8.65 -2.61 1.01
N SER A 54 -8.84 -1.29 0.84
CA SER A 54 -9.92 -0.78 -0.01
C SER A 54 -9.79 -1.29 -1.44
N ASN A 55 -10.94 -1.62 -2.04
CA ASN A 55 -11.03 -2.17 -3.38
C ASN A 55 -12.28 -1.65 -4.09
N LEU A 56 -12.29 -1.78 -5.42
CA LEU A 56 -13.38 -1.43 -6.30
C LEU A 56 -13.56 -2.59 -7.27
N LEU A 57 -14.71 -3.23 -7.24
CA LEU A 57 -15.00 -4.44 -7.99
C LEU A 57 -16.19 -4.21 -8.91
N LEU A 58 -16.08 -4.67 -10.15
CA LEU A 58 -17.21 -4.77 -11.06
C LEU A 58 -17.67 -6.23 -11.09
N ILE A 59 -18.93 -6.47 -10.80
CA ILE A 59 -19.52 -7.81 -10.62
C ILE A 59 -20.70 -7.95 -11.58
N ASP A 60 -20.80 -9.11 -12.23
CA ASP A 60 -21.97 -9.51 -12.99
C ASP A 60 -23.10 -9.89 -12.02
N SER A 61 -24.22 -9.18 -12.04
CA SER A 61 -25.27 -9.36 -11.04
C SER A 61 -26.12 -10.62 -11.23
N GLN A 62 -26.00 -11.33 -12.36
CA GLN A 62 -26.73 -12.57 -12.60
C GLN A 62 -25.95 -13.78 -12.09
N THR A 63 -24.62 -13.73 -12.19
CA THR A 63 -23.73 -14.84 -11.87
C THR A 63 -22.93 -14.62 -10.59
N ASP A 64 -23.01 -13.43 -10.00
CA ASP A 64 -22.17 -12.93 -8.90
C ASP A 64 -20.66 -13.06 -9.16
N LYS A 65 -20.27 -13.17 -10.43
CA LYS A 65 -18.86 -13.28 -10.81
C LYS A 65 -18.23 -11.91 -10.94
N ILE A 66 -17.05 -11.77 -10.36
CA ILE A 66 -16.18 -10.62 -10.52
C ILE A 66 -15.79 -10.55 -12.00
N ILE A 67 -16.17 -9.47 -12.67
CA ILE A 67 -15.71 -9.15 -14.01
C ILE A 67 -14.26 -8.67 -13.93
N ASP A 68 -13.99 -7.70 -13.05
CA ASP A 68 -12.64 -7.25 -12.72
C ASP A 68 -12.63 -6.44 -11.42
N SER A 69 -11.45 -6.07 -10.92
CA SER A 69 -11.27 -5.19 -9.77
C SER A 69 -10.02 -4.32 -9.89
N ILE A 70 -9.96 -3.22 -9.13
CA ILE A 70 -8.78 -2.35 -9.11
C ILE A 70 -7.56 -3.02 -8.45
N LYS A 71 -7.78 -3.89 -7.46
CA LYS A 71 -6.74 -4.70 -6.81
C LYS A 71 -7.10 -6.18 -6.89
N HIS A 72 -6.25 -6.93 -7.57
CA HIS A 72 -6.32 -8.39 -7.63
C HIS A 72 -5.73 -9.00 -6.36
N LEU A 73 -6.49 -9.89 -5.71
CA LEU A 73 -6.07 -10.62 -4.52
C LEU A 73 -6.07 -12.12 -4.83
N PRO A 74 -4.91 -12.70 -5.19
CA PRO A 74 -4.80 -14.14 -5.39
C PRO A 74 -4.89 -14.89 -4.04
N PRO A 75 -5.15 -16.21 -4.07
CA PRO A 75 -5.25 -17.04 -2.86
C PRO A 75 -4.00 -17.00 -1.97
N SER A 76 -2.82 -16.73 -2.54
CA SER A 76 -1.56 -16.61 -1.81
C SER A 76 -1.45 -15.34 -0.95
N VAL A 77 -2.25 -14.31 -1.26
CA VAL A 77 -2.25 -13.02 -0.54
C VAL A 77 -3.43 -12.93 0.43
N ASN A 78 -4.57 -13.50 0.06
CA ASN A 78 -5.76 -13.52 0.89
C ASN A 78 -6.35 -14.93 0.92
N SER A 79 -6.28 -15.56 2.07
CA SER A 79 -6.80 -16.92 2.29
C SER A 79 -8.31 -16.95 2.49
N TYR A 80 -8.93 -15.84 2.88
CA TYR A 80 -10.37 -15.77 3.15
C TYR A 80 -11.17 -15.70 1.85
N ARG A 81 -10.76 -14.83 0.93
CA ARG A 81 -11.42 -14.69 -0.38
C ARG A 81 -10.44 -14.38 -1.49
N THR A 82 -10.74 -14.90 -2.66
CA THR A 82 -9.99 -14.61 -3.90
C THR A 82 -10.72 -13.51 -4.67
N VAL A 83 -9.98 -12.44 -5.01
CA VAL A 83 -10.51 -11.34 -5.82
C VAL A 83 -9.80 -11.36 -7.17
N LEU A 84 -10.35 -12.11 -8.11
CA LEU A 84 -9.85 -12.26 -9.48
C LEU A 84 -11.01 -12.33 -10.48
N PRO A 85 -10.81 -11.92 -11.74
CA PRO A 85 -11.80 -12.09 -12.80
C PRO A 85 -12.32 -13.54 -12.90
N GLY A 86 -13.62 -13.70 -13.06
CA GLY A 86 -14.33 -14.97 -13.20
C GLY A 86 -14.62 -15.71 -11.89
N GLN A 87 -14.07 -15.25 -10.76
CA GLN A 87 -14.39 -15.80 -9.43
C GLN A 87 -15.71 -15.25 -8.90
N VAL A 88 -16.42 -16.03 -8.09
CA VAL A 88 -17.61 -15.56 -7.39
C VAL A 88 -17.21 -14.54 -6.33
N TYR A 89 -17.93 -13.43 -6.26
CA TYR A 89 -17.73 -12.41 -5.25
C TYR A 89 -18.10 -12.94 -3.88
N VAL A 90 -17.21 -12.73 -2.91
CA VAL A 90 -17.43 -13.00 -1.50
C VAL A 90 -17.18 -11.71 -0.75
N GLU A 91 -18.14 -11.32 0.08
CA GLU A 91 -18.05 -10.11 0.90
C GLU A 91 -16.87 -10.17 1.88
N PRO A 92 -16.43 -9.03 2.45
CA PRO A 92 -15.47 -9.05 3.55
C PRO A 92 -16.00 -9.88 4.73
N PRO A 93 -15.13 -10.46 5.56
CA PRO A 93 -15.55 -11.25 6.70
C PRO A 93 -16.42 -10.43 7.67
N GLU A 94 -17.53 -10.99 8.09
CA GLU A 94 -18.42 -10.36 9.07
C GLU A 94 -17.70 -10.15 10.41
N GLN A 95 -18.01 -9.02 11.06
CA GLN A 95 -17.35 -8.63 12.32
C GLN A 95 -18.01 -9.23 13.58
N ASN A 96 -19.15 -9.94 13.46
CA ASN A 96 -19.93 -10.45 14.60
C ASN A 96 -20.23 -9.37 15.66
N LYS A 97 -20.58 -8.16 15.22
CA LYS A 97 -20.91 -7.00 16.06
C LYS A 97 -22.37 -6.62 15.95
N VAL A 98 -22.88 -5.91 16.95
CA VAL A 98 -24.26 -5.42 16.99
C VAL A 98 -24.41 -4.25 16.01
N ASN A 99 -25.48 -4.25 15.20
CA ASN A 99 -25.82 -3.09 14.41
C ASN A 99 -26.47 -2.03 15.33
N PRO A 100 -25.90 -0.82 15.44
CA PRO A 100 -26.38 0.17 16.41
C PRO A 100 -27.82 0.63 16.17
N THR A 101 -28.33 0.61 14.93
CA THR A 101 -29.73 1.01 14.65
C THR A 101 -30.76 -0.07 14.96
N SER A 102 -30.33 -1.29 15.28
CA SER A 102 -31.23 -2.38 15.66
C SER A 102 -31.14 -2.75 17.14
N ALA A 103 -30.28 -2.08 17.90
CA ALA A 103 -30.17 -2.29 19.34
C ALA A 103 -31.40 -1.71 20.05
N THR A 104 -31.95 -2.46 21.01
CA THR A 104 -33.07 -2.00 21.84
C THR A 104 -32.60 -1.07 22.95
N ASP A 105 -33.50 -0.23 23.46
CA ASP A 105 -33.18 0.69 24.55
C ASP A 105 -32.62 -0.04 25.80
N ASP A 106 -33.20 -1.20 26.15
CA ASP A 106 -32.71 -2.03 27.26
C ASP A 106 -31.28 -2.55 27.02
N GLU A 107 -30.96 -2.98 25.79
CA GLU A 107 -29.61 -3.42 25.42
C GLU A 107 -28.61 -2.27 25.48
N ILE A 108 -29.00 -1.08 25.02
CA ILE A 108 -28.15 0.13 25.05
C ILE A 108 -27.88 0.51 26.50
N LEU A 109 -28.91 0.63 27.34
CA LEU A 109 -28.78 0.96 28.76
C LEU A 109 -27.89 -0.06 29.48
N HIS A 110 -28.15 -1.35 29.29
CA HIS A 110 -27.36 -2.41 29.91
C HIS A 110 -25.90 -2.37 29.47
N PHE A 111 -25.63 -2.10 28.19
CA PHE A 111 -24.27 -1.99 27.69
C PHE A 111 -23.51 -0.81 28.32
N PHE A 112 -24.15 0.34 28.53
CA PHE A 112 -23.48 1.54 29.05
C PHE A 112 -23.55 1.73 30.58
N GLU A 113 -24.27 0.88 31.31
CA GLU A 113 -24.54 0.99 32.76
C GLU A 113 -23.29 1.23 33.64
N ASN A 114 -22.17 0.56 33.33
CA ASN A 114 -20.94 0.64 34.13
C ASN A 114 -19.88 1.59 33.56
N GLY A 115 -20.28 2.47 32.63
CA GLY A 115 -19.32 3.22 31.80
C GLY A 115 -18.56 2.30 30.85
N LYS A 116 -18.12 2.85 29.72
CA LYS A 116 -17.39 2.11 28.70
C LYS A 116 -16.20 2.87 28.17
N THR A 117 -15.18 2.13 27.77
CA THR A 117 -14.08 2.69 26.99
C THR A 117 -14.44 2.73 25.51
N ALA A 118 -13.82 3.65 24.76
CA ALA A 118 -14.02 3.72 23.32
C ALA A 118 -13.68 2.41 22.59
N LYS A 119 -12.74 1.62 23.13
CA LYS A 119 -12.40 0.30 22.60
C LYS A 119 -13.57 -0.67 22.72
N GLU A 120 -14.21 -0.74 23.88
CA GLU A 120 -15.37 -1.62 24.10
C GLU A 120 -16.54 -1.24 23.17
N VAL A 121 -16.78 0.05 22.96
CA VAL A 121 -17.81 0.52 22.00
C VAL A 121 -17.49 0.05 20.59
N VAL A 122 -16.24 0.22 20.13
CA VAL A 122 -15.79 -0.22 18.80
C VAL A 122 -15.85 -1.74 18.64
N ASP A 123 -15.55 -2.49 19.69
CA ASP A 123 -15.57 -3.95 19.68
C ASP A 123 -17.00 -4.50 19.71
N HIS A 124 -17.97 -3.76 20.26
CA HIS A 124 -19.38 -4.17 20.36
C HIS A 124 -20.24 -3.74 19.17
N TYR A 125 -20.17 -2.47 18.75
CA TYR A 125 -21.02 -1.90 17.69
C TYR A 125 -20.32 -1.85 16.33
N LYS A 126 -21.07 -2.18 15.27
CA LYS A 126 -20.63 -2.01 13.87
C LYS A 126 -20.44 -0.53 13.52
N GLY A 127 -19.52 -0.25 12.59
CA GLY A 127 -19.33 1.08 12.00
C GLY A 127 -18.67 2.13 12.89
N PHE A 128 -18.51 1.89 14.19
CA PHE A 128 -17.84 2.84 15.08
C PHE A 128 -16.32 2.89 14.84
N SER A 129 -15.81 4.11 14.71
CA SER A 129 -14.39 4.41 14.85
C SER A 129 -14.06 4.75 16.29
N SER A 130 -12.79 4.62 16.71
CA SER A 130 -12.37 5.09 18.04
C SER A 130 -12.65 6.59 18.25
N PHE A 131 -12.64 7.37 17.17
CA PHE A 131 -12.98 8.80 17.21
C PHE A 131 -14.44 9.02 17.55
N HIS A 132 -15.37 8.36 16.84
CA HIS A 132 -16.80 8.46 17.11
C HIS A 132 -17.20 7.85 18.46
N ALA A 133 -16.51 6.80 18.90
CA ALA A 133 -16.74 6.22 20.22
C ALA A 133 -16.35 7.18 21.35
N ASN A 134 -15.22 7.90 21.23
CA ASN A 134 -14.84 8.93 22.22
C ASN A 134 -15.84 10.10 22.21
N GLU A 135 -16.28 10.54 21.04
CA GLU A 135 -17.29 11.60 20.94
C GLU A 135 -18.62 11.18 21.60
N LEU A 136 -19.11 9.97 21.32
CA LEU A 136 -20.33 9.43 21.91
C LEU A 136 -20.24 9.39 23.44
N LEU A 137 -19.17 8.79 23.97
CA LEU A 137 -18.96 8.66 25.41
C LEU A 137 -18.86 10.02 26.09
N HIS A 138 -18.17 10.98 25.47
CA HIS A 138 -18.07 12.34 25.99
C HIS A 138 -19.43 13.06 26.04
N ARG A 139 -20.29 12.87 25.03
CA ARG A 139 -21.64 13.43 25.06
C ARG A 139 -22.52 12.77 26.14
N MET A 140 -22.36 11.46 26.34
CA MET A 140 -23.08 10.71 27.38
C MET A 140 -22.69 11.14 28.80
N GLU A 141 -21.49 11.66 29.03
CA GLU A 141 -21.12 12.23 30.33
C GLU A 141 -21.93 13.49 30.69
N GLN A 142 -22.51 14.16 29.69
CA GLN A 142 -23.23 15.44 29.85
C GLN A 142 -24.76 15.31 29.64
N GLY A 143 -25.25 14.14 29.25
CA GLY A 143 -26.65 13.93 28.84
C GLY A 143 -27.19 12.55 29.20
N ASP A 144 -28.46 12.30 28.88
CA ASP A 144 -29.06 10.98 29.03
C ASP A 144 -28.47 9.98 28.03
N ILE A 145 -28.22 8.74 28.45
CA ILE A 145 -27.56 7.71 27.64
C ILE A 145 -28.37 7.41 26.37
N LEU A 146 -29.67 7.19 26.49
CA LEU A 146 -30.52 6.79 25.37
C LEU A 146 -30.73 7.94 24.40
N GLU A 147 -31.08 9.12 24.92
CA GLU A 147 -31.27 10.31 24.09
C GLU A 147 -29.99 10.66 23.31
N THR A 148 -28.84 10.58 23.99
CA THR A 148 -27.54 10.85 23.36
C THR A 148 -27.20 9.80 22.31
N PHE A 149 -27.44 8.51 22.57
CA PHE A 149 -27.15 7.45 21.62
C PHE A 149 -27.96 7.60 20.34
N HIS A 150 -29.28 7.76 20.47
CA HIS A 150 -30.19 7.91 19.33
C HIS A 150 -29.91 9.18 18.53
N SER A 151 -29.79 10.33 19.21
CA SER A 151 -29.47 11.61 18.52
C SER A 151 -28.11 11.58 17.82
N PHE A 152 -27.10 10.94 18.41
CA PHE A 152 -25.79 10.79 17.80
C PHE A 152 -25.83 9.92 16.54
N LEU A 153 -26.56 8.80 16.57
CA LEU A 153 -26.74 7.95 15.39
C LEU A 153 -27.52 8.68 14.30
N ASP A 154 -28.59 9.38 14.65
CA ASP A 154 -29.38 10.16 13.70
C ASP A 154 -28.54 11.26 13.04
N GLU A 155 -27.70 11.97 13.79
CA GLU A 155 -26.77 12.95 13.24
C GLU A 155 -25.76 12.30 12.26
N ILE A 156 -25.24 11.11 12.57
CA ILE A 156 -24.32 10.38 11.69
C ILE A 156 -25.02 9.95 10.39
N ILE A 157 -26.23 9.37 10.51
CA ILE A 157 -26.99 8.82 9.38
C ILE A 157 -27.47 9.94 8.45
N SER A 158 -28.02 11.01 9.03
CA SER A 158 -28.49 12.17 8.27
C SER A 158 -27.35 13.03 7.72
N GLY A 159 -26.17 12.96 8.35
CA GLY A 159 -25.06 13.87 8.05
C GLY A 159 -25.43 15.33 8.35
N ALA A 160 -26.25 15.56 9.37
CA ALA A 160 -26.84 16.87 9.67
C ALA A 160 -25.82 17.94 10.13
N SER A 161 -24.60 17.55 10.50
CA SER A 161 -23.58 18.50 10.93
C SER A 161 -22.18 18.14 10.43
N PRO A 162 -21.94 18.22 9.10
CA PRO A 162 -20.63 17.98 8.51
C PRO A 162 -19.59 18.94 9.11
N THR A 163 -18.68 18.40 9.92
CA THR A 163 -17.74 19.20 10.71
C THR A 163 -16.31 18.86 10.33
N TYR A 164 -15.50 19.89 10.12
CA TYR A 164 -14.05 19.84 10.02
C TYR A 164 -13.45 20.42 11.29
N MET A 165 -12.35 19.86 11.79
CA MET A 165 -11.63 20.39 12.94
C MET A 165 -10.13 20.18 12.81
N GLU A 166 -9.35 21.18 13.19
CA GLU A 166 -7.91 21.07 13.37
C GLU A 166 -7.54 21.21 14.84
N GLU A 167 -6.82 20.21 15.37
CA GLU A 167 -6.31 20.25 16.74
C GLU A 167 -4.86 19.76 16.78
N LYS A 168 -3.95 20.58 17.32
CA LYS A 168 -2.51 20.28 17.44
C LYS A 168 -1.87 19.79 16.12
N GLY A 169 -2.28 20.38 15.00
CA GLY A 169 -1.78 20.02 13.66
C GLY A 169 -2.33 18.71 13.09
N LYS A 170 -3.31 18.09 13.74
CA LYS A 170 -4.07 16.95 13.21
C LYS A 170 -5.43 17.41 12.71
N ILE A 171 -5.85 16.83 11.60
CA ILE A 171 -7.15 17.08 10.97
C ILE A 171 -8.12 15.98 11.39
N TYR A 172 -9.30 16.39 11.82
CA TYR A 172 -10.46 15.55 12.11
C TYR A 172 -11.64 16.04 11.27
N PHE A 173 -12.50 15.12 10.88
CA PHE A 173 -13.73 15.46 10.18
C PHE A 173 -14.79 14.39 10.46
N SER A 174 -16.05 14.78 10.46
CA SER A 174 -17.16 13.91 10.87
C SER A 174 -18.49 14.37 10.27
N PRO A 175 -19.46 13.46 10.02
CA PRO A 175 -20.82 13.83 9.64
C PRO A 175 -21.63 14.49 10.78
N THR A 176 -21.12 14.41 12.01
CA THR A 176 -21.68 15.00 13.23
C THR A 176 -20.71 16.05 13.81
N LYS A 177 -21.22 16.88 14.73
CA LYS A 177 -20.40 17.80 15.53
C LYS A 177 -19.30 17.05 16.28
N ILE A 178 -18.25 17.79 16.65
CA ILE A 178 -17.13 17.26 17.43
C ILE A 178 -17.04 18.13 18.68
N THR A 179 -17.36 17.56 19.85
CA THR A 179 -17.41 18.27 21.12
C THR A 179 -16.33 17.82 22.11
N HIS A 180 -15.82 16.59 21.99
CA HIS A 180 -14.77 16.08 22.89
C HIS A 180 -13.38 16.70 22.68
N LEU A 181 -13.19 17.48 21.62
CA LEU A 181 -11.93 18.15 21.29
C LEU A 181 -12.10 19.67 21.33
N SER A 182 -10.99 20.37 21.53
CA SER A 182 -10.94 21.83 21.70
C SER A 182 -10.43 22.59 20.47
N GLY A 183 -10.28 21.90 19.34
CA GLY A 183 -9.77 22.46 18.09
C GLY A 183 -10.72 23.48 17.45
N GLN A 184 -10.19 24.26 16.51
CA GLN A 184 -11.02 25.18 15.72
C GLN A 184 -11.91 24.34 14.78
N SER A 185 -13.23 24.45 14.95
CA SER A 185 -14.21 23.75 14.13
C SER A 185 -14.77 24.62 13.01
N THR A 186 -15.14 24.00 11.90
CA THR A 186 -15.82 24.63 10.77
C THR A 186 -16.88 23.66 10.26
N SER A 187 -18.12 24.13 10.13
CA SER A 187 -19.22 23.34 9.58
C SER A 187 -19.37 23.59 8.08
N TYR A 188 -19.89 22.60 7.36
CA TYR A 188 -20.16 22.65 5.92
C TYR A 188 -21.60 22.25 5.62
N ASP A 189 -22.12 22.68 4.47
CA ASP A 189 -23.51 22.43 4.08
C ASP A 189 -23.76 20.97 3.68
N SER A 190 -22.71 20.23 3.31
CA SER A 190 -22.81 18.83 2.90
C SER A 190 -21.54 18.05 3.19
N LEU A 191 -21.69 16.72 3.28
CA LEU A 191 -20.55 15.79 3.38
C LEU A 191 -19.64 15.90 2.15
N SER A 192 -20.18 16.18 0.97
CA SER A 192 -19.39 16.37 -0.26
C SER A 192 -18.44 17.56 -0.12
N GLN A 193 -18.92 18.73 0.32
CA GLN A 193 -18.06 19.90 0.52
C GLN A 193 -17.01 19.66 1.62
N LEU A 194 -17.39 18.99 2.71
CA LEU A 194 -16.46 18.61 3.78
C LEU A 194 -15.32 17.74 3.24
N LEU A 195 -15.65 16.71 2.45
CA LEU A 195 -14.66 15.80 1.86
C LEU A 195 -13.78 16.53 0.83
N ASP A 196 -14.36 17.40 -0.01
CA ASP A 196 -13.60 18.22 -0.95
C ASP A 196 -12.57 19.07 -0.19
N ARG A 197 -12.99 19.81 0.84
CA ARG A 197 -12.05 20.61 1.66
C ARG A 197 -10.95 19.74 2.26
N THR A 198 -11.32 18.60 2.83
CA THR A 198 -10.41 17.74 3.59
C THR A 198 -9.34 17.12 2.70
N PHE A 199 -9.74 16.65 1.51
CA PHE A 199 -8.86 15.85 0.66
C PHE A 199 -8.26 16.62 -0.52
N TYR A 200 -8.78 17.79 -0.91
CA TYR A 200 -8.25 18.54 -2.06
C TYR A 200 -6.74 18.82 -1.95
N ALA A 201 -6.29 19.40 -0.84
CA ALA A 201 -4.88 19.71 -0.63
C ALA A 201 -4.04 18.45 -0.30
N ARG A 202 -4.65 17.44 0.32
CA ARG A 202 -3.96 16.22 0.76
C ARG A 202 -3.72 15.25 -0.40
N ALA A 203 -4.71 15.05 -1.26
CA ALA A 203 -4.63 14.16 -2.40
C ALA A 203 -3.55 14.62 -3.39
N GLU A 204 -3.44 15.93 -3.64
CA GLU A 204 -2.39 16.45 -4.53
C GLU A 204 -0.99 16.23 -3.90
N ARG A 205 -0.84 16.51 -2.60
CA ARG A 205 0.42 16.27 -1.88
C ARG A 205 0.81 14.78 -1.83
N GLU A 206 -0.13 13.89 -1.54
CA GLU A 206 0.13 12.44 -1.51
C GLU A 206 0.47 11.90 -2.91
N ARG A 207 -0.25 12.35 -3.96
CA ARG A 207 0.05 11.96 -5.34
C ARG A 207 1.45 12.39 -5.76
N VAL A 208 1.82 13.65 -5.49
CA VAL A 208 3.16 14.18 -5.77
C VAL A 208 4.22 13.41 -4.97
N LYS A 209 3.98 13.15 -3.69
CA LYS A 209 4.92 12.39 -2.84
C LYS A 209 5.12 10.96 -3.33
N GLN A 210 4.05 10.29 -3.79
CA GLN A 210 4.14 8.93 -4.31
C GLN A 210 4.94 8.89 -5.62
N GLN A 211 4.66 9.79 -6.57
CA GLN A 211 5.41 9.91 -7.82
C GLN A 211 6.89 10.26 -7.58
N ALA A 212 7.16 11.17 -6.64
CA ALA A 212 8.51 11.54 -6.26
C ALA A 212 9.27 10.36 -5.62
N GLY A 213 8.62 9.59 -4.74
CA GLY A 213 9.25 8.43 -4.10
C GLY A 213 9.59 7.30 -5.07
N ASP A 214 8.74 7.03 -6.06
CA ASP A 214 9.05 6.05 -7.11
C ASP A 214 10.24 6.51 -7.97
N LEU A 215 10.32 7.80 -8.31
CA LEU A 215 11.44 8.38 -9.03
C LEU A 215 12.73 8.34 -8.20
N GLU A 216 12.65 8.66 -6.91
CA GLU A 216 13.78 8.61 -5.99
C GLU A 216 14.34 7.18 -5.88
N ARG A 217 13.47 6.18 -5.76
CA ARG A 217 13.89 4.76 -5.77
C ARG A 217 14.57 4.38 -7.09
N TYR A 218 14.04 4.84 -8.22
CA TYR A 218 14.65 4.61 -9.53
C TYR A 218 16.06 5.24 -9.62
N LEU A 219 16.20 6.51 -9.24
CA LEU A 219 17.47 7.22 -9.23
C LEU A 219 18.48 6.54 -8.30
N GLN A 220 18.06 6.11 -7.12
CA GLN A 220 18.92 5.42 -6.17
C GLN A 220 19.42 4.09 -6.74
N ASN A 221 18.56 3.34 -7.44
CA ASN A 221 18.94 2.11 -8.11
C ASN A 221 19.99 2.38 -9.21
N GLU A 222 19.83 3.43 -10.01
CA GLU A 222 20.81 3.80 -11.04
C GLU A 222 22.14 4.28 -10.45
N ILE A 223 22.11 5.10 -9.39
CA ILE A 223 23.32 5.50 -8.65
C ILE A 223 24.07 4.27 -8.13
N ASN A 224 23.35 3.29 -7.56
CA ASN A 224 23.96 2.07 -7.05
C ASN A 224 24.60 1.22 -8.16
N LYS A 225 23.95 1.10 -9.32
CA LYS A 225 24.53 0.44 -10.51
C LYS A 225 25.80 1.14 -10.99
N LEU A 226 25.79 2.47 -11.07
CA LEU A 226 26.95 3.25 -11.51
C LEU A 226 28.12 3.15 -10.52
N LYS A 227 27.85 3.18 -9.21
CA LYS A 227 28.87 2.95 -8.16
C LYS A 227 29.51 1.56 -8.30
N LEU A 228 28.70 0.52 -8.53
CA LEU A 228 29.18 -0.84 -8.79
C LEU A 228 30.04 -0.90 -10.07
N LYS A 229 29.63 -0.19 -11.14
CA LYS A 229 30.39 -0.12 -12.40
C LYS A 229 31.73 0.57 -12.21
N LEU A 230 31.78 1.70 -11.50
CA LEU A 230 33.02 2.40 -11.16
C LEU A 230 33.98 1.49 -10.38
N LYS A 231 33.48 0.75 -9.39
CA LYS A 231 34.31 -0.19 -8.62
C LYS A 231 34.91 -1.30 -9.49
N LYS A 232 34.17 -1.80 -10.48
CA LYS A 232 34.68 -2.80 -11.44
C LYS A 232 35.74 -2.19 -12.37
N LEU A 233 35.46 -1.03 -12.94
CA LEU A 233 36.41 -0.33 -13.82
C LEU A 233 37.71 0.03 -13.10
N GLN A 234 37.64 0.46 -11.84
CA GLN A 234 38.84 0.71 -11.03
C GLN A 234 39.65 -0.57 -10.84
N LYS A 235 39.00 -1.69 -10.53
CA LYS A 235 39.67 -2.99 -10.42
C LYS A 235 40.31 -3.42 -11.74
N ASP A 236 39.66 -3.17 -12.85
CA ASP A 236 40.19 -3.48 -14.18
C ASP A 236 41.41 -2.60 -14.50
N LEU A 237 41.37 -1.31 -14.15
CA LEU A 237 42.49 -0.38 -14.26
C LEU A 237 43.68 -0.80 -13.37
N ASP A 238 43.42 -1.19 -12.12
CA ASP A 238 44.44 -1.70 -11.20
C ASP A 238 45.03 -3.05 -11.64
N ASN A 239 44.31 -3.81 -12.46
CA ASN A 239 44.83 -5.02 -13.09
C ASN A 239 45.64 -4.70 -14.35
N ALA A 240 45.20 -3.74 -15.14
CA ALA A 240 45.91 -3.25 -16.32
C ALA A 240 47.26 -2.64 -15.94
N SER A 241 47.37 -1.94 -14.80
CA SER A 241 48.65 -1.40 -14.32
C SER A 241 49.67 -2.48 -13.92
N LYS A 242 49.26 -3.75 -13.79
CA LYS A 242 50.15 -4.89 -13.55
C LYS A 242 50.63 -5.55 -14.84
N LEU A 243 50.14 -5.11 -16.00
CA LEU A 243 50.42 -5.73 -17.30
C LEU A 243 51.91 -5.70 -17.62
N ASP A 244 52.55 -4.55 -17.47
CA ASP A 244 54.00 -4.39 -17.72
C ASP A 244 54.82 -5.33 -16.84
N ARG A 245 54.44 -5.47 -15.56
CA ARG A 245 55.07 -6.41 -14.63
C ARG A 245 54.89 -7.86 -15.07
N TYR A 246 53.69 -8.25 -15.52
CA TYR A 246 53.43 -9.61 -15.98
C TYR A 246 54.09 -9.90 -17.33
N GLN A 247 54.20 -8.91 -18.21
CA GLN A 247 54.95 -8.99 -19.45
C GLN A 247 56.43 -9.22 -19.16
N LEU A 248 57.04 -8.39 -18.31
CA LEU A 248 58.43 -8.58 -17.85
C LEU A 248 58.62 -9.97 -17.24
N PHE A 249 57.69 -10.42 -16.39
CA PHE A 249 57.76 -11.77 -15.84
C PHE A 249 57.73 -12.81 -16.95
N GLY A 250 56.82 -12.72 -17.93
CA GLY A 250 56.77 -13.64 -19.07
C GLY A 250 58.10 -13.70 -19.85
N GLU A 251 58.69 -12.54 -20.15
CA GLU A 251 59.97 -12.44 -20.86
C GLU A 251 61.13 -13.05 -20.06
N LEU A 252 61.22 -12.75 -18.76
CA LEU A 252 62.27 -13.30 -17.88
C LEU A 252 62.12 -14.82 -17.68
N LEU A 253 60.88 -15.31 -17.52
CA LEU A 253 60.60 -16.74 -17.39
C LEU A 253 60.96 -17.49 -18.68
N MET A 254 60.62 -16.95 -19.85
CA MET A 254 60.96 -17.55 -21.15
C MET A 254 62.48 -17.65 -21.37
N ALA A 255 63.22 -16.60 -21.01
CA ALA A 255 64.68 -16.59 -21.14
C ALA A 255 65.39 -17.58 -20.19
N ASN A 256 64.75 -17.96 -19.08
CA ASN A 256 65.34 -18.81 -18.03
C ASN A 256 64.70 -20.21 -17.97
N LEU A 257 64.11 -20.70 -19.06
CA LEU A 257 63.30 -21.94 -19.08
C LEU A 257 64.02 -23.18 -18.53
N TYR A 258 65.34 -23.20 -18.59
CA TYR A 258 66.19 -24.28 -18.09
C TYR A 258 66.28 -24.34 -16.55
N ASN A 259 65.91 -23.28 -15.84
CA ASN A 259 65.94 -23.19 -14.37
C ASN A 259 64.65 -23.66 -13.69
N PHE A 260 63.70 -24.24 -14.43
CA PHE A 260 62.40 -24.63 -13.90
C PHE A 260 62.32 -26.13 -13.60
N GLU A 261 61.85 -26.45 -12.40
CA GLU A 261 61.43 -27.81 -12.04
C GLU A 261 59.92 -27.89 -11.83
N LYS A 262 59.38 -29.09 -12.05
CA LYS A 262 57.95 -29.36 -11.92
C LYS A 262 57.51 -29.20 -10.46
N GLY A 263 56.54 -28.33 -10.22
CA GLY A 263 55.91 -28.14 -8.91
C GLY A 263 56.44 -26.96 -8.10
N MET A 264 57.36 -26.16 -8.66
CA MET A 264 57.82 -24.91 -8.05
C MET A 264 56.66 -23.92 -7.83
N LYS A 265 56.72 -23.20 -6.70
CA LYS A 265 55.75 -22.15 -6.33
C LYS A 265 56.24 -20.75 -6.68
N GLU A 266 57.54 -20.59 -6.87
CA GLU A 266 58.21 -19.36 -7.25
C GLU A 266 59.56 -19.71 -7.90
N VAL A 267 60.10 -18.79 -8.70
CA VAL A 267 61.42 -18.90 -9.32
C VAL A 267 62.15 -17.56 -9.22
N THR A 268 63.43 -17.59 -8.88
CA THR A 268 64.26 -16.38 -8.81
C THR A 268 65.15 -16.30 -10.03
N VAL A 269 64.98 -15.26 -10.84
CA VAL A 269 65.69 -15.05 -12.11
C VAL A 269 66.38 -13.70 -12.12
N ALA A 270 67.52 -13.59 -12.80
CA ALA A 270 68.20 -12.31 -12.98
C ALA A 270 67.45 -11.45 -14.00
N ASN A 271 67.24 -10.17 -13.66
CA ASN A 271 66.65 -9.20 -14.58
C ASN A 271 67.73 -8.60 -15.47
N TYR A 272 67.87 -9.11 -16.69
CA TYR A 272 68.86 -8.62 -17.66
C TYR A 272 68.53 -7.23 -18.24
N TYR A 273 67.36 -6.66 -17.92
CA TYR A 273 67.04 -5.25 -18.22
C TYR A 273 67.54 -4.28 -17.13
N SER A 274 68.07 -4.78 -16.00
CA SER A 274 68.66 -3.98 -14.94
C SER A 274 70.19 -3.96 -15.08
N GLU A 275 70.81 -2.77 -14.99
CA GLU A 275 72.26 -2.59 -15.09
C GLU A 275 73.07 -3.39 -14.05
N ASN A 276 72.42 -3.79 -12.94
CA ASN A 276 73.02 -4.55 -11.84
C ASN A 276 72.57 -6.02 -11.77
N GLU A 277 71.91 -6.54 -12.81
CA GLU A 277 71.36 -7.91 -12.84
C GLU A 277 70.53 -8.27 -11.59
N GLU A 278 69.68 -7.34 -11.15
CA GLU A 278 68.88 -7.53 -9.94
C GLU A 278 68.04 -8.82 -10.02
N LYS A 279 68.09 -9.64 -8.97
CA LYS A 279 67.35 -10.90 -8.91
C LYS A 279 65.88 -10.63 -8.55
N ILE A 280 64.97 -11.04 -9.43
CA ILE A 280 63.53 -10.92 -9.24
C ILE A 280 62.95 -12.31 -8.93
N THR A 281 62.19 -12.41 -7.84
CA THR A 281 61.40 -13.60 -7.50
C THR A 281 60.02 -13.51 -8.14
N ILE A 282 59.72 -14.46 -9.04
CA ILE A 282 58.47 -14.53 -9.79
C ILE A 282 57.61 -15.67 -9.22
N PRO A 283 56.41 -15.39 -8.66
CA PRO A 283 55.52 -16.43 -8.18
C PRO A 283 54.88 -17.20 -9.35
N LEU A 284 54.89 -18.52 -9.26
CA LEU A 284 54.31 -19.42 -10.26
C LEU A 284 52.95 -19.91 -9.78
N ARG A 285 51.96 -19.91 -10.68
CA ARG A 285 50.68 -20.55 -10.39
C ARG A 285 50.87 -22.06 -10.50
N THR A 286 50.75 -22.76 -9.38
CA THR A 286 50.57 -24.21 -9.42
C THR A 286 49.23 -24.51 -10.07
N ASN A 287 49.22 -25.30 -11.15
CA ASN A 287 47.99 -25.90 -11.63
C ASN A 287 47.48 -26.82 -10.51
N ARG A 288 46.51 -26.34 -9.72
CA ARG A 288 45.60 -27.24 -9.02
C ARG A 288 44.73 -27.90 -10.08
N LYS A 289 45.26 -28.96 -10.70
CA LYS A 289 44.42 -30.01 -11.26
C LYS A 289 43.83 -30.77 -10.07
N ASN A 290 42.56 -30.50 -9.76
CA ASN A 290 41.62 -31.61 -9.63
C ASN A 290 41.15 -31.91 -11.05
#